data_AF-A0A060C5V0-F1
#
_entry.id   AF-A0A060C5V0-F1
#
_cell.length_a   1.000
_cell.length_b   1.000
_cell.length_c   1.000
_cell.angle_alpha   90.00
_cell.angle_beta   90.00
_cell.angle_gamma   90.00
#
_symmetry.space_group_name_H-M   'P 1'
#
loop_
_entity.id
_entity.type
_entity.pdbx_description
1 polymer ?
#
loop_
_entity_poly.entity_id
_entity_poly.type
_entity_poly.pdbx_seq_one_letter_code
_entity_poly.pdbx_strand_id
1 'polypeptide(L)'
;MWVQDDKTIYVCQRPELTKVVDKNGDGTADAFLTINDDWGVSGDYHEYAFGPARDKDGNFFITLNVGFGGGHQSKSPWRGWCVKIDGKTGKLEPWAYGLRSPNGINFSPDGELFYADNQGEWVATNKLHHLKKGH
;
A
#
# COMPACT_ATOMS: atom_id res chain seq x y z
N MET A 1 8.15 1.92 -1.87
CA MET A 1 8.53 3.18 -2.57
C MET A 1 8.49 2.93 -4.07
N TRP A 2 8.07 3.93 -4.86
CA TRP A 2 8.10 3.91 -6.32
C TRP A 2 8.92 5.11 -6.84
N VAL A 3 9.88 4.87 -7.73
CA VAL A 3 10.68 5.92 -8.36
C VAL A 3 10.00 6.33 -9.68
N GLN A 4 9.64 7.59 -9.81
CA GLN A 4 9.03 8.12 -11.03
C GLN A 4 10.09 8.62 -12.02
N ASP A 5 11.08 9.35 -11.50
CA ASP A 5 12.21 9.90 -12.23
C ASP A 5 13.29 10.32 -11.21
N ASP A 6 14.39 10.90 -11.68
CA ASP A 6 15.53 11.32 -10.85
C ASP A 6 15.18 12.35 -9.76
N LYS A 7 14.02 13.00 -9.86
CA LYS A 7 13.58 14.09 -8.97
C LYS A 7 12.33 13.76 -8.17
N THR A 8 11.64 12.68 -8.50
CA THR A 8 10.32 12.38 -7.95
C THR A 8 10.21 10.92 -7.51
N ILE A 9 9.83 10.72 -6.25
CA ILE A 9 9.49 9.41 -5.71
C ILE A 9 8.14 9.44 -5.00
N TYR A 10 7.54 8.27 -4.85
CA TYR A 10 6.33 8.05 -4.07
C TYR A 10 6.63 7.05 -2.95
N VAL A 11 6.32 7.44 -1.72
CA VAL A 11 6.60 6.66 -0.51
C VAL A 11 5.29 6.31 0.16
N CYS A 12 5.02 5.03 0.31
CA CYS A 12 3.97 4.54 1.19
C CYS A 12 4.53 4.51 2.60
N GLN A 13 3.89 5.23 3.49
CA GLN A 13 4.14 5.22 4.92
C GLN A 13 2.92 4.66 5.65
N ARG A 14 3.03 4.40 6.95
CA ARG A 14 1.92 3.85 7.73
C ARG A 14 0.62 4.66 7.62
N PRO A 15 0.64 6.01 7.69
CA PRO A 15 -0.58 6.80 7.60
C PRO A 15 -0.94 7.29 6.19
N GLU A 16 0.00 7.33 5.24
CA GLU A 16 -0.23 8.02 3.97
C GLU A 16 0.63 7.54 2.80
N LEU A 17 0.22 7.92 1.59
CA LEU A 17 1.01 7.90 0.38
C LEU A 17 1.54 9.31 0.14
N THR A 18 2.86 9.48 0.21
CA THR A 18 3.52 10.78 0.03
C THR A 18 4.23 10.83 -1.31
N LYS A 19 4.07 11.92 -2.06
CA LYS A 19 4.94 12.29 -3.17
C LYS A 19 6.08 13.15 -2.63
N VAL A 20 7.32 12.75 -2.92
CA VAL A 20 8.53 13.47 -2.53
C VAL A 20 9.20 14.01 -3.78
N VAL A 21 9.57 15.30 -3.76
CA VAL A 21 10.12 16.00 -4.92
C VAL A 21 11.40 16.76 -4.54
N ASP A 22 12.46 16.52 -5.30
CA ASP A 22 13.65 17.37 -5.39
C ASP A 22 13.40 18.42 -6.49
N LYS A 23 13.22 19.69 -6.10
CA LYS A 23 12.88 20.77 -7.02
C LYS A 23 14.12 21.34 -7.69
N ASN A 24 15.25 21.37 -6.99
CA ASN A 24 16.46 22.05 -7.43
C ASN A 24 17.49 21.10 -8.11
N GLY A 25 17.31 19.78 -8.00
CA GLY A 25 18.19 18.76 -8.56
C GLY A 25 19.46 18.51 -7.75
N ASP A 26 19.48 18.85 -6.46
CA ASP A 26 20.65 18.66 -5.58
C ASP A 26 20.69 17.26 -4.91
N GLY A 27 19.70 16.41 -5.19
CA GLY A 27 19.56 15.08 -4.62
C GLY A 27 18.86 15.07 -3.26
N THR A 28 18.39 16.22 -2.76
CA THR A 28 17.66 16.37 -1.50
C THR A 28 16.19 16.66 -1.76
N ALA A 29 15.32 16.09 -0.94
CA ALA A 29 13.89 16.36 -1.02
C ALA A 29 13.55 17.79 -0.55
N ASP A 30 12.91 18.56 -1.43
CA ASP A 30 12.42 19.92 -1.14
C ASP A 30 10.93 19.98 -0.79
N ALA A 31 10.15 18.97 -1.18
CA ALA A 31 8.72 18.93 -0.94
C ALA A 31 8.20 17.53 -0.64
N PHE A 32 7.27 17.47 0.31
CA PHE A 32 6.54 16.27 0.72
C PHE A 32 5.05 16.59 0.59
N LEU A 33 4.37 15.93 -0.35
CA LEU A 33 2.98 16.18 -0.68
C LEU A 33 2.18 14.90 -0.39
N THR A 34 1.25 14.98 0.55
CA THR A 34 0.29 13.91 0.80
C THR A 34 -0.60 13.73 -0.43
N ILE A 35 -0.59 12.52 -1.00
CA ILE A 35 -1.47 12.13 -2.10
C ILE A 35 -2.77 11.54 -1.55
N ASN A 36 -2.68 10.73 -0.50
CA ASN A 36 -3.83 10.16 0.20
C ASN A 36 -3.43 9.69 1.61
N ASP A 37 -4.29 9.96 2.59
CA ASP A 37 -4.19 9.53 3.99
C ASP A 37 -5.53 8.97 4.53
N ASP A 38 -6.46 8.64 3.65
CA ASP A 38 -7.86 8.33 3.98
C ASP A 38 -8.03 6.98 4.70
N TRP A 39 -6.99 6.17 4.80
CA TRP A 39 -7.13 4.83 5.36
C TRP A 39 -7.11 4.75 6.88
N GLY A 40 -6.61 5.79 7.56
CA GLY A 40 -6.60 5.88 9.02
C GLY A 40 -5.64 4.89 9.71
N VAL A 41 -5.19 5.24 10.92
CA VAL A 41 -4.33 4.40 11.78
C VAL A 41 -4.84 4.52 13.20
N SER A 42 -5.11 3.40 13.87
CA SER A 42 -5.60 3.39 15.27
C SER A 42 -4.49 3.51 16.31
N GLY A 43 -3.23 3.33 15.89
CA GLY A 43 -2.06 3.28 16.76
C GLY A 43 -1.62 1.86 17.09
N ASP A 44 -2.38 0.85 16.68
CA ASP A 44 -1.96 -0.55 16.72
C ASP A 44 -0.67 -0.76 15.94
N TYR A 45 0.29 -1.46 16.54
CA TYR A 45 1.63 -1.61 15.97
C TYR A 45 1.62 -2.40 14.66
N HIS A 46 0.61 -3.26 14.47
CA HIS A 46 0.54 -4.20 13.36
C HIS A 46 -0.16 -3.61 12.13
N GLU A 47 -0.72 -2.40 12.21
CA GLU A 47 -1.41 -1.72 11.11
C GLU A 47 -0.45 -1.13 10.05
N TYR A 48 0.40 -1.98 9.48
CA TYR A 48 1.29 -1.62 8.38
C TYR A 48 0.54 -1.27 7.09
N ALA A 49 1.19 -0.48 6.25
CA ALA A 49 0.81 -0.21 4.88
C ALA A 49 1.98 -0.59 3.97
N PHE A 50 1.74 -1.47 3.00
CA PHE A 50 2.78 -1.98 2.10
C PHE A 50 2.58 -1.48 0.67
N GLY A 51 3.69 -1.19 -0.01
CA GLY A 51 3.74 -0.75 -1.40
C GLY A 51 4.54 0.55 -1.60
N PRO A 52 4.12 1.44 -2.54
CA PRO A 52 3.03 1.23 -3.47
C PRO A 52 3.47 0.35 -4.65
N ALA A 53 2.58 -0.53 -5.12
CA ALA A 53 2.64 -1.05 -6.48
C ALA A 53 1.97 -0.04 -7.43
N ARG A 54 2.29 -0.10 -8.72
CA ARG A 54 1.76 0.86 -9.70
C ARG A 54 1.37 0.20 -11.00
N ASP A 55 0.17 0.50 -11.49
CA ASP A 55 -0.30 0.01 -12.78
C ASP A 55 0.22 0.87 -13.95
N LYS A 56 -0.07 0.42 -15.18
CA LYS A 56 0.30 1.11 -16.42
C LYS A 56 -0.45 2.44 -16.61
N ASP A 57 -1.58 2.62 -15.93
CA ASP A 57 -2.37 3.85 -15.96
C ASP A 57 -1.89 4.88 -14.92
N GLY A 58 -0.89 4.51 -14.10
CA GLY A 58 -0.25 5.36 -13.11
C GLY A 58 -0.93 5.35 -11.74
N ASN A 59 -1.92 4.49 -11.51
CA ASN A 59 -2.59 4.34 -10.22
C ASN A 59 -1.75 3.53 -9.24
N PHE A 60 -1.89 3.84 -7.96
CA PHE A 60 -1.15 3.18 -6.89
C PHE A 60 -1.99 2.13 -6.20
N PHE A 61 -1.36 1.05 -5.76
CA PHE A 61 -1.99 -0.03 -5.00
C PHE A 61 -1.23 -0.23 -3.71
N ILE A 62 -1.97 -0.22 -2.61
CA ILE A 62 -1.44 -0.34 -1.25
C ILE A 62 -2.22 -1.45 -0.55
N THR A 63 -1.51 -2.30 0.17
CA THR A 63 -2.12 -3.32 1.02
C THR A 63 -2.01 -2.93 2.49
N LEU A 64 -3.11 -3.07 3.22
CA LEU A 64 -3.26 -2.56 4.57
C LEU A 64 -3.45 -3.73 5.52
N ASN A 65 -2.46 -3.93 6.38
CA ASN A 65 -2.43 -5.02 7.35
C ASN A 65 -3.53 -4.83 8.42
N VAL A 66 -4.09 -5.93 8.90
CA VAL A 66 -4.99 -5.92 10.06
C VAL A 66 -4.22 -5.64 11.35
N GLY A 67 -4.88 -5.03 12.33
CA GLY A 67 -4.35 -4.83 13.67
C GLY A 67 -4.25 -6.14 14.46
N PHE A 68 -3.49 -6.12 15.56
CA PHE A 68 -3.19 -7.28 16.39
C PHE A 68 -3.67 -7.08 17.84
N GLY A 69 -4.37 -8.06 18.42
CA GLY A 69 -4.79 -7.97 19.83
C GLY A 69 -5.86 -8.97 20.24
N GLY A 70 -5.53 -10.27 20.23
CA GLY A 70 -6.48 -11.36 20.52
C GLY A 70 -7.20 -11.89 19.29
N GLY A 71 -6.69 -11.58 18.09
CA GLY A 71 -7.25 -11.94 16.78
C GLY A 71 -6.95 -10.84 15.76
N HIS A 72 -7.23 -11.10 14.48
CA HIS A 72 -7.14 -10.11 13.41
C HIS A 72 -8.30 -9.11 13.52
N GLN A 73 -7.99 -7.82 13.58
CA GLN A 73 -9.00 -6.78 13.78
C GLN A 73 -8.81 -5.62 12.82
N SER A 74 -9.92 -5.15 12.24
CA SER A 74 -9.97 -3.89 11.51
C SER A 74 -10.36 -2.76 12.45
N LYS A 75 -9.40 -2.25 13.25
CA LYS A 75 -9.64 -1.17 14.23
C LYS A 75 -9.72 0.22 13.58
N SER A 76 -9.13 0.38 12.40
CA SER A 76 -9.23 1.56 11.54
C SER A 76 -9.87 1.18 10.20
N PRO A 77 -10.33 2.15 9.40
CA PRO A 77 -10.83 1.88 8.04
C PRO A 77 -9.84 1.07 7.19
N TRP A 78 -10.37 0.29 6.24
CA TRP A 78 -9.60 -0.43 5.21
C TRP A 78 -8.55 -1.44 5.68
N ARG A 79 -8.45 -1.75 6.97
CA ARG A 79 -7.53 -2.78 7.45
C ARG A 79 -7.98 -4.16 6.97
N GLY A 80 -7.04 -4.93 6.40
CA GLY A 80 -7.33 -6.15 5.67
C GLY A 80 -7.77 -5.95 4.21
N TRP A 81 -7.51 -4.78 3.64
CA TRP A 81 -7.82 -4.46 2.25
C TRP A 81 -6.57 -4.19 1.42
N CYS A 82 -6.72 -4.38 0.11
CA CYS A 82 -5.98 -3.61 -0.87
C CYS A 82 -6.84 -2.45 -1.34
N VAL A 83 -6.24 -1.27 -1.38
CA VAL A 83 -6.85 -0.06 -1.91
C VAL A 83 -6.11 0.39 -3.16
N LYS A 84 -6.87 0.92 -4.12
CA LYS A 84 -6.37 1.61 -5.29
C LYS A 84 -6.45 3.11 -5.04
N ILE A 85 -5.39 3.85 -5.36
CA ILE A 85 -5.37 5.31 -5.31
C ILE A 85 -5.18 5.81 -6.73
N ASP A 86 -6.12 6.62 -7.19
CA ASP A 86 -6.04 7.23 -8.52
C ASP A 86 -4.81 8.15 -8.61
N GLY A 87 -3.95 7.89 -9.61
CA GLY A 87 -2.65 8.55 -9.73
C GLY A 87 -2.71 10.04 -10.06
N LYS A 88 -3.88 10.55 -10.47
CA LYS A 88 -4.08 11.95 -10.89
C LYS A 88 -4.80 12.76 -9.82
N THR A 89 -5.81 12.16 -9.20
CA THR A 89 -6.72 12.80 -8.26
C THR A 89 -6.40 12.49 -6.79
N GLY A 90 -5.61 11.44 -6.52
CA GLY A 90 -5.33 10.98 -5.16
C GLY A 90 -6.51 10.29 -4.47
N LYS A 91 -7.61 10.06 -5.19
CA LYS A 91 -8.82 9.45 -4.61
C LYS A 91 -8.58 7.96 -4.31
N LEU A 92 -8.95 7.54 -3.09
CA LEU A 92 -8.97 6.14 -2.68
C LEU A 92 -10.22 5.41 -3.19
N GLU A 93 -10.02 4.21 -3.72
CA GLU A 93 -11.06 3.27 -4.12
C GLU A 93 -10.79 1.86 -3.56
N PRO A 94 -11.80 1.12 -3.07
CA PRO A 94 -11.63 -0.27 -2.70
C PRO A 94 -11.17 -1.11 -3.89
N TRP A 95 -10.14 -1.94 -3.70
CA TRP A 95 -9.71 -2.90 -4.71
C TRP A 95 -10.07 -4.33 -4.36
N ALA A 96 -9.59 -4.85 -3.23
CA ALA A 96 -9.82 -6.22 -2.77
C ALA A 96 -9.79 -6.28 -1.24
N TYR A 97 -10.37 -7.32 -0.64
CA TYR A 97 -10.50 -7.46 0.82
C TYR A 97 -10.19 -8.90 1.27
N GLY A 98 -10.10 -9.09 2.58
CA GLY A 98 -9.80 -10.40 3.17
C GLY A 98 -8.31 -10.68 3.33
N LEU A 99 -7.48 -9.63 3.21
CA LEU A 99 -6.05 -9.72 3.41
C LEU A 99 -5.76 -9.78 4.91
N ARG A 100 -4.73 -10.54 5.29
CA ARG A 100 -4.28 -10.64 6.67
C ARG A 100 -3.05 -9.78 6.88
N SER A 101 -1.86 -10.30 6.52
CA SER A 101 -0.56 -9.64 6.66
C SER A 101 0.15 -9.51 5.32
N PRO A 102 -0.37 -8.67 4.40
CA PRO A 102 0.03 -8.63 2.99
C PRO A 102 1.36 -7.89 2.76
N ASN A 103 2.44 -8.43 3.31
CA ASN A 103 3.80 -7.93 3.26
C ASN A 103 4.43 -8.05 1.86
N GLY A 104 4.14 -7.04 1.03
CA GLY A 104 4.69 -6.90 -0.31
C GLY A 104 3.60 -7.05 -1.35
N ILE A 105 3.61 -6.13 -2.32
CA ILE A 105 2.65 -6.06 -3.41
C ILE A 105 3.37 -5.60 -4.67
N ASN A 106 3.10 -6.25 -5.81
CA ASN A 106 3.57 -5.76 -7.11
C ASN A 106 2.78 -6.36 -8.28
N PHE A 107 2.88 -5.70 -9.43
CA PHE A 107 2.38 -6.22 -10.69
C PHE A 107 3.40 -7.18 -11.33
N SER A 108 2.90 -8.26 -11.92
CA SER A 108 3.68 -9.07 -12.84
C SER A 108 3.92 -8.32 -14.17
N PRO A 109 4.87 -8.78 -15.01
CA PRO A 109 5.06 -8.22 -16.36
C PRO A 109 3.79 -8.26 -17.22
N ASP A 110 2.93 -9.26 -17.00
CA ASP A 110 1.66 -9.43 -17.71
C ASP A 110 0.56 -8.46 -17.22
N GLY A 111 0.79 -7.75 -16.11
CA GLY A 111 -0.14 -6.76 -15.55
C GLY A 111 -1.09 -7.33 -14.49
N GLU A 112 -0.83 -8.53 -13.99
CA GLU A 112 -1.60 -9.14 -12.90
C GLU A 112 -1.03 -8.71 -11.54
N LEU A 113 -1.88 -8.43 -10.56
CA LEU A 113 -1.47 -7.93 -9.25
C LEU A 113 -1.28 -9.08 -8.26
N PHE A 114 -0.16 -9.10 -7.54
CA PHE A 114 0.11 -10.10 -6.52
C PHE A 114 0.51 -9.45 -5.21
N TYR A 115 0.22 -10.13 -4.10
CA TYR A 115 0.76 -9.79 -2.79
C TYR A 115 1.35 -11.02 -2.10
N ALA A 116 2.36 -10.83 -1.27
CA ALA A 116 2.90 -11.88 -0.40
C ALA A 116 2.33 -11.72 1.02
N ASP A 117 1.81 -12.79 1.61
CA ASP A 117 1.35 -12.81 2.99
C ASP A 117 2.48 -13.30 3.91
N ASN A 118 2.60 -12.68 5.08
CA ASN A 118 3.55 -13.11 6.10
C ASN A 118 3.04 -14.37 6.81
N GLN A 119 3.95 -15.27 7.18
CA GLN A 119 3.67 -16.39 8.08
C GLN A 119 3.28 -15.86 9.48
N GLY A 120 2.41 -16.58 10.19
CA GLY A 120 1.94 -16.21 11.54
C GLY A 120 0.48 -16.56 11.77
N GLU A 121 0.05 -16.59 13.04
CA GLU A 121 -1.34 -16.82 13.51
C GLU A 121 -2.19 -17.71 12.58
N TRP A 122 -1.97 -19.03 12.64
CA TRP A 122 -2.67 -20.05 11.84
C TRP A 122 -2.35 -20.08 10.34
N VAL A 123 -1.63 -19.10 9.79
CA VAL A 123 -1.04 -19.15 8.45
C VAL A 123 0.34 -19.81 8.56
N ALA A 124 0.40 -21.11 8.23
CA ALA A 124 1.58 -21.96 8.47
C ALA A 124 2.83 -21.56 7.66
N THR A 125 2.67 -20.85 6.54
CA THR A 125 3.78 -20.46 5.67
C THR A 125 3.45 -19.15 4.95
N ASN A 126 4.48 -18.45 4.48
CA ASN A 126 4.32 -17.34 3.56
C ASN A 126 3.70 -17.83 2.25
N LYS A 127 2.82 -17.04 1.65
CA LYS A 127 2.14 -17.39 0.40
C LYS A 127 2.11 -16.20 -0.54
N LEU A 128 2.25 -16.46 -1.84
CA LEU A 128 1.97 -15.46 -2.88
C LEU A 128 0.53 -15.63 -3.34
N HIS A 129 -0.23 -14.55 -3.29
CA HIS A 129 -1.63 -14.49 -3.68
C HIS A 129 -1.79 -13.66 -4.94
N HIS A 130 -2.55 -14.17 -5.90
CA HIS A 130 -3.07 -13.37 -6.99
C HIS A 130 -4.25 -12.55 -6.46
N LEU A 131 -4.16 -11.23 -6.58
CA LEU A 131 -5.13 -10.28 -6.09
C LEU A 131 -5.99 -9.75 -7.24
N LYS A 132 -7.31 -9.96 -7.18
CA LYS A 132 -8.24 -9.52 -8.22
C LYS A 132 -9.19 -8.48 -7.65
N LYS A 133 -9.74 -7.62 -8.51
CA LYS A 133 -10.75 -6.65 -8.04
C LYS A 133 -11.93 -7.40 -7.41
N GLY A 134 -12.21 -7.11 -6.14
CA GLY A 134 -13.26 -7.73 -5.34
C GLY A 134 -12.93 -9.11 -4.74
N HIS A 135 -11.72 -9.66 -4.96
CA HIS A 135 -11.35 -11.02 -4.57
C HIS A 135 -9.91 -11.17 -4.08
#